data_AF-A0AAD9ZBD2-F1
#
_entry.id   AF-A0AAD9ZBD2-F1
#
_cell.length_a   1.000
_cell.length_b   1.000
_cell.length_c   1.000
_cell.angle_alpha   90.00
_cell.angle_beta   90.00
_cell.angle_gamma   90.00
#
_symmetry.space_group_name_H-M   'P 1'
#
loop_
_entity.id
_entity.type
_entity.pdbx_description
1 polymer ?
#
loop_
_entity_poly.entity_id
_entity_poly.type
_entity_poly.pdbx_seq_one_letter_code
_entity_poly.pdbx_strand_id
1 'polypeptide(L)'
;MAHVGATRRDPPLSSTSNSNSHGRDRLYQAGVPDQQLSRDFELARNLAAQELPEDDRAGFWTNYYDEQLQERAQTSRRKQDAWYDGNVDQSRHRETTRRELFLQDREEREQIIREESKAYYRVQEERTASRRARLAAEAEQRRIDLEEQQRAREEAVAARRAQLAAEEERRRREAEEAERRRRDLERECTVCLESGDMWAMIEAPCGHWYCREDLQSKKARAIQPANTTS
;
A
#
# COMPACT_ATOMS: atom_id res chain seq x y z
N MET A 1 -13.87 -12.00 22.00
CA MET A 1 -15.05 -11.69 21.17
C MET A 1 -15.65 -10.39 21.66
N ALA A 2 -15.29 -9.26 21.04
CA ALA A 2 -15.83 -7.95 21.39
C ALA A 2 -16.04 -7.17 20.09
N HIS A 3 -17.28 -7.11 19.61
CA HIS A 3 -17.64 -6.27 18.48
C HIS A 3 -18.07 -4.90 19.00
N VAL A 4 -17.22 -3.91 18.74
CA VAL A 4 -17.47 -2.50 18.98
C VAL A 4 -18.48 -2.02 17.94
N GLY A 5 -19.62 -1.53 18.42
CA GLY A 5 -20.70 -0.97 17.60
C GLY A 5 -20.31 0.35 16.94
N ALA A 6 -20.46 0.40 15.62
CA ALA A 6 -20.34 1.63 14.84
C ALA A 6 -21.68 2.38 14.87
N THR A 7 -21.72 3.50 15.58
CA THR A 7 -22.85 4.43 15.56
C THR A 7 -22.77 5.30 14.30
N ARG A 8 -23.73 5.11 13.39
CA ARG A 8 -24.00 6.05 12.29
C ARG A 8 -24.49 7.36 12.91
N ARG A 9 -23.75 8.44 12.70
CA ARG A 9 -24.22 9.81 12.92
C ARG A 9 -24.77 10.33 11.59
N ASP A 10 -26.07 10.50 11.51
CA ASP A 10 -26.70 11.22 10.42
C ASP A 10 -26.39 12.73 10.56
N PRO A 11 -26.13 13.46 9.46
CA PRO A 11 -25.93 14.90 9.50
C PRO A 11 -27.26 15.64 9.70
N PRO A 12 -27.28 16.78 10.42
CA PRO A 12 -28.50 17.56 10.61
C PRO A 12 -28.87 18.28 9.31
N LEU A 13 -30.10 18.05 8.85
CA LEU A 13 -30.75 18.86 7.81
C LEU A 13 -31.10 20.22 8.41
N SER A 14 -30.22 21.21 8.24
CA SER A 14 -30.52 22.61 8.56
C SER A 14 -31.23 23.28 7.38
N SER A 15 -32.55 23.18 7.36
CA SER A 15 -33.45 23.94 6.48
C SER A 15 -33.67 25.35 7.03
N THR A 16 -32.87 26.31 6.60
CA THR A 16 -33.11 27.74 6.87
C THR A 16 -33.89 28.36 5.70
N SER A 17 -35.20 28.14 5.70
CA SER A 17 -36.16 28.81 4.82
C SER A 17 -36.41 30.23 5.35
N ASN A 18 -35.56 31.19 4.98
CA ASN A 18 -35.73 32.59 5.34
C ASN A 18 -36.47 33.33 4.22
N SER A 19 -37.80 33.17 4.19
CA SER A 19 -38.68 33.87 3.25
C SER A 19 -38.97 35.27 3.77
N ASN A 20 -38.11 36.21 3.37
CA ASN A 20 -38.22 37.63 3.65
C ASN A 20 -39.38 38.24 2.83
N SER A 21 -40.61 38.14 3.33
CA SER A 21 -41.80 38.67 2.68
C SER A 21 -42.20 40.05 3.23
N HIS A 22 -41.29 41.01 3.25
CA HIS A 22 -41.58 42.39 3.65
C HIS A 22 -40.94 43.36 2.65
N GLY A 23 -41.77 44.04 1.84
CA GLY A 23 -41.27 45.10 0.95
C GLY A 23 -42.09 45.36 -0.32
N ARG A 24 -43.42 45.27 -0.28
CA ARG A 24 -44.28 45.82 -1.34
C ARG A 24 -45.50 46.51 -0.74
N ASP A 25 -45.24 47.52 0.07
CA ASP A 25 -46.21 48.55 0.43
C ASP A 25 -45.48 49.89 0.41
N ARG A 26 -45.32 50.48 -0.78
CA ARG A 26 -45.03 51.91 -0.90
C ARG A 26 -45.40 52.43 -2.29
N LEU A 27 -46.36 53.34 -2.26
CA LEU A 27 -46.47 54.51 -3.14
C LEU A 27 -47.04 54.27 -4.55
N TYR A 28 -48.35 54.11 -4.62
CA TYR A 28 -49.15 54.85 -5.61
C TYR A 28 -50.31 55.54 -4.89
N GLN A 29 -49.99 56.56 -4.08
CA GLN A 29 -50.92 57.68 -3.95
C GLN A 29 -50.79 58.48 -5.24
N ALA A 30 -51.64 58.16 -6.23
CA ALA A 30 -51.84 59.03 -7.36
C ALA A 30 -52.44 60.34 -6.81
N GLY A 31 -51.60 61.36 -6.73
CA GLY A 31 -52.01 62.71 -6.39
C GLY A 31 -53.15 63.14 -7.30
N VAL A 32 -54.20 63.66 -6.69
CA VAL A 32 -55.29 64.36 -7.36
C VAL A 32 -54.69 65.37 -8.35
N PRO A 33 -55.13 65.40 -9.62
CA PRO A 33 -54.60 66.37 -10.57
C PRO A 33 -54.89 67.79 -10.08
N ASP A 34 -53.82 68.59 -10.03
CA ASP A 34 -53.81 69.98 -9.61
C ASP A 34 -54.85 70.78 -10.41
N GLN A 35 -55.88 71.31 -9.73
CA GLN A 35 -56.97 72.06 -10.39
C GLN A 35 -56.46 73.29 -11.14
N GLN A 36 -55.27 73.80 -10.81
CA GLN A 36 -54.60 74.88 -11.55
C GLN A 36 -54.16 74.46 -12.96
N LEU A 37 -53.61 73.25 -13.14
CA LEU A 37 -53.21 72.76 -14.46
C LEU A 37 -54.40 72.58 -15.40
N SER A 38 -55.57 72.21 -14.86
CA SER A 38 -56.79 72.12 -15.66
C SER A 38 -57.28 73.50 -16.14
N ARG A 39 -57.13 74.54 -15.31
CA ARG A 39 -57.53 75.92 -15.66
C ARG A 39 -56.59 76.55 -16.67
N ASP A 40 -55.29 76.40 -16.48
CA ASP A 40 -54.30 76.97 -17.40
C ASP A 40 -54.40 76.30 -18.79
N PHE A 41 -54.72 75.01 -18.82
CA PHE A 41 -54.97 74.28 -20.06
C PHE A 41 -56.27 74.76 -20.77
N GLU A 42 -57.36 74.98 -20.03
CA GLU A 42 -58.58 75.55 -20.61
C GLU A 42 -58.36 76.97 -21.15
N LEU A 43 -57.55 77.79 -20.47
CA LEU A 43 -57.21 79.14 -20.90
C LEU A 43 -56.35 79.14 -22.18
N ALA A 44 -55.33 78.29 -22.24
CA ALA A 44 -54.51 78.10 -23.44
C ALA A 44 -55.35 77.56 -24.62
N ARG A 45 -56.29 76.65 -24.36
CA ARG A 45 -57.23 76.14 -25.36
C ARG A 45 -58.10 77.26 -25.94
N ASN A 46 -58.65 78.12 -25.07
CA ASN A 46 -59.51 79.20 -25.49
C ASN A 46 -58.75 80.32 -26.23
N LEU A 47 -57.50 80.58 -25.85
CA LEU A 47 -56.63 81.54 -26.55
C LEU A 47 -56.22 81.05 -27.95
N ALA A 48 -55.78 79.80 -28.07
CA ALA A 48 -55.41 79.23 -29.38
C ALA A 48 -56.61 79.10 -30.34
N ALA A 49 -57.83 78.96 -29.81
CA ALA A 49 -59.04 78.95 -30.62
C ALA A 49 -59.41 80.32 -31.21
N GLN A 50 -58.96 81.44 -30.63
CA GLN A 50 -59.35 82.79 -31.08
C GLN A 50 -58.75 83.20 -32.43
N GLU A 51 -57.62 82.62 -32.83
CA GLU A 51 -56.92 82.99 -34.08
C GLU A 51 -57.40 82.20 -35.31
N LEU A 52 -58.31 81.25 -35.14
CA LEU A 52 -58.84 80.41 -36.22
C LEU A 52 -60.22 80.87 -36.70
N PRO A 53 -60.53 80.79 -38.02
CA PRO A 53 -61.86 81.06 -38.58
C PRO A 53 -62.94 80.16 -37.95
N GLU A 54 -64.17 80.67 -37.76
CA GLU A 54 -65.25 79.96 -37.05
C GLU A 54 -65.62 78.61 -37.68
N ASP A 55 -65.47 78.46 -39.00
CA ASP A 55 -65.79 77.22 -39.73
C ASP A 55 -64.76 76.08 -39.50
N ASP A 56 -63.54 76.39 -39.03
CA ASP A 56 -62.45 75.40 -38.88
C ASP A 56 -62.12 75.05 -37.41
N ARG A 57 -62.67 75.80 -36.43
CA ARG A 57 -62.35 75.62 -35.00
C ARG A 57 -62.72 74.25 -34.46
N ALA A 58 -63.83 73.67 -34.90
CA ALA A 58 -64.29 72.38 -34.39
C ALA A 58 -63.39 71.21 -34.86
N GLY A 59 -62.86 71.27 -36.09
CA GLY A 59 -61.99 70.23 -36.65
C GLY A 59 -60.54 70.32 -36.20
N PHE A 60 -60.05 71.52 -35.88
CA PHE A 60 -58.69 71.72 -35.40
C PHE A 60 -58.42 71.01 -34.07
N TRP A 61 -59.33 71.16 -33.10
CA TRP A 61 -59.17 70.52 -31.79
C TRP A 61 -59.30 69.01 -31.86
N THR A 62 -60.23 68.45 -32.65
CA THR A 62 -60.36 67.00 -32.80
C THR A 62 -59.10 66.39 -33.41
N ASN A 63 -58.56 67.01 -34.46
CA ASN A 63 -57.32 66.52 -35.09
C ASN A 63 -56.11 66.66 -34.15
N TYR A 64 -55.99 67.77 -33.43
CA TYR A 64 -54.91 67.96 -32.46
C TYR A 64 -54.97 66.98 -31.28
N TYR A 65 -56.16 66.74 -30.71
CA TYR A 65 -56.33 65.76 -29.64
C TYR A 65 -56.12 64.34 -30.13
N ASP A 66 -56.55 64.00 -31.33
CA ASP A 66 -56.32 62.69 -31.94
C ASP A 66 -54.83 62.45 -32.20
N GLU A 67 -54.10 63.44 -32.73
CA GLU A 67 -52.64 63.36 -32.90
C GLU A 67 -51.91 63.22 -31.56
N GLN A 68 -52.27 63.99 -30.54
CA GLN A 68 -51.67 63.89 -29.21
C GLN A 68 -52.00 62.58 -28.49
N LEU A 69 -53.22 62.05 -28.66
CA LEU A 69 -53.60 60.74 -28.15
C LEU A 69 -52.86 59.63 -28.89
N GLN A 70 -52.68 59.76 -30.20
CA GLN A 70 -51.92 58.82 -31.01
C GLN A 70 -50.43 58.84 -30.64
N GLU A 71 -49.84 60.01 -30.40
CA GLU A 71 -48.46 60.14 -29.93
C GLU A 71 -48.27 59.55 -28.52
N ARG A 72 -49.22 59.78 -27.60
CA ARG A 72 -49.24 59.14 -26.27
C ARG A 72 -49.39 57.62 -26.37
N ALA A 73 -50.26 57.13 -27.26
CA ALA A 73 -50.42 55.69 -27.47
C ALA A 73 -49.14 55.07 -28.05
N GLN A 74 -48.47 55.74 -29.00
CA GLN A 74 -47.21 55.28 -29.58
C GLN A 74 -46.07 55.29 -28.54
N THR A 75 -45.94 56.34 -27.74
CA THR A 75 -44.92 56.41 -26.67
C THR A 75 -45.18 55.38 -25.57
N SER A 76 -46.44 55.13 -25.21
CA SER A 76 -46.83 54.07 -24.28
C SER A 76 -46.44 52.68 -24.83
N ARG A 77 -46.74 52.41 -26.11
CA ARG A 77 -46.31 51.16 -26.77
C ARG A 77 -44.79 51.00 -26.78
N ARG A 78 -44.04 52.03 -27.18
CA ARG A 78 -42.56 51.99 -27.15
C ARG A 78 -42.01 51.72 -25.73
N LYS A 79 -42.64 52.26 -24.69
CA LYS A 79 -42.26 51.98 -23.30
C LYS A 79 -42.61 50.55 -22.87
N GLN A 80 -43.74 50.01 -23.32
CA GLN A 80 -44.10 48.60 -23.10
C GLN A 80 -43.12 47.68 -23.82
N ASP A 81 -42.83 47.92 -25.10
CA ASP A 81 -41.89 47.14 -25.91
C ASP A 81 -40.50 47.16 -25.27
N ALA A 82 -39.98 48.33 -24.89
CA ALA A 82 -38.70 48.46 -24.20
C ALA A 82 -38.65 47.72 -22.85
N TRP A 83 -39.75 47.70 -22.11
CA TRP A 83 -39.85 46.93 -20.86
C TRP A 83 -39.91 45.42 -21.11
N TYR A 84 -40.64 44.98 -22.13
CA TYR A 84 -40.68 43.57 -22.54
C TYR A 84 -39.32 43.10 -23.02
N ASP A 85 -38.66 43.83 -23.92
CA ASP A 85 -37.33 43.50 -24.44
C ASP A 85 -36.30 43.41 -23.31
N GLY A 86 -36.28 44.39 -22.40
CA GLY A 86 -35.39 44.37 -21.23
C GLY A 86 -35.62 43.16 -20.30
N ASN A 87 -36.88 42.72 -20.13
CA ASN A 87 -37.19 41.53 -19.33
C ASN A 87 -36.87 40.22 -20.06
N VAL A 88 -37.05 40.18 -21.38
CA VAL A 88 -36.66 39.02 -22.20
C VAL A 88 -35.14 38.85 -22.17
N ASP A 89 -34.38 39.94 -22.29
CA ASP A 89 -32.92 39.90 -22.21
C ASP A 89 -32.42 39.48 -20.83
N GLN A 90 -33.01 39.99 -19.75
CA GLN A 90 -32.70 39.53 -18.40
C GLN A 90 -33.05 38.06 -18.18
N SER A 91 -34.18 37.60 -18.74
CA SER A 91 -34.60 36.19 -18.61
C SER A 91 -33.65 35.27 -19.36
N ARG A 92 -33.28 35.63 -20.60
CA ARG A 92 -32.27 34.92 -21.39
C ARG A 92 -30.93 34.88 -20.68
N HIS A 93 -30.47 36.00 -20.13
CA HIS A 93 -29.21 36.05 -19.38
C HIS A 93 -29.24 35.13 -18.15
N ARG A 94 -30.35 35.10 -17.40
CA ARG A 94 -30.50 34.17 -16.26
C ARG A 94 -30.48 32.71 -16.71
N GLU A 95 -31.13 32.39 -17.82
CA GLU A 95 -31.13 31.04 -18.38
C GLU A 95 -29.74 30.61 -18.87
N THR A 96 -28.99 31.50 -19.55
CA THR A 96 -27.62 31.21 -19.98
C THR A 96 -26.71 31.00 -18.78
N THR A 97 -26.75 31.88 -17.78
CA THR A 97 -25.95 31.74 -16.56
C THR A 97 -26.31 30.46 -15.80
N ARG A 98 -27.61 30.12 -15.69
CA ARG A 98 -28.04 28.86 -15.06
C ARG A 98 -27.52 27.63 -15.82
N ARG A 99 -27.53 27.67 -17.14
CA ARG A 99 -27.02 26.58 -18.00
C ARG A 99 -25.50 26.45 -17.86
N GLU A 100 -24.77 27.55 -17.86
CA GLU A 100 -23.32 27.57 -17.66
C GLU A 100 -22.93 26.99 -16.31
N LEU A 101 -23.59 27.41 -15.23
CA LEU A 101 -23.36 26.85 -13.89
C LEU A 101 -23.65 25.35 -13.82
N PHE A 102 -24.70 24.89 -14.50
CA PHE A 102 -25.01 23.45 -14.56
C PHE A 102 -23.93 22.65 -15.30
N LEU A 103 -23.40 23.19 -16.40
CA LEU A 103 -22.31 22.55 -17.13
C LEU A 103 -21.03 22.54 -16.30
N GLN A 104 -20.73 23.63 -15.59
CA GLN A 104 -19.59 23.70 -14.69
C GLN A 104 -19.70 22.67 -13.55
N ASP A 105 -20.84 22.57 -12.85
CA ASP A 105 -21.05 21.57 -11.80
C ASP A 105 -20.91 20.14 -12.34
N ARG A 106 -21.39 19.90 -13.57
CA ARG A 106 -21.22 18.60 -14.23
C ARG A 106 -19.75 18.29 -14.52
N GLU A 107 -19.01 19.25 -15.06
CA GLU A 107 -17.57 19.08 -15.35
C GLU A 107 -16.76 18.86 -14.07
N GLU A 108 -17.05 19.61 -13.01
CA GLU A 108 -16.42 19.46 -11.69
C GLU A 108 -16.68 18.05 -11.12
N ARG A 109 -17.92 17.55 -11.19
CA ARG A 109 -18.24 16.17 -10.78
C ARG A 109 -17.49 15.12 -11.61
N GLU A 110 -17.42 15.30 -12.92
CA GLU A 110 -16.68 14.39 -13.80
C GLU A 110 -15.16 14.44 -13.53
N GLN A 111 -14.61 15.58 -13.11
CA GLN A 111 -13.23 15.69 -12.66
C GLN A 111 -13.01 14.94 -11.33
N ILE A 112 -13.88 15.14 -10.34
CA ILE A 112 -13.83 14.44 -9.04
C ILE A 112 -13.85 12.93 -9.26
N ILE A 113 -14.80 12.41 -10.06
CA ILE A 113 -14.90 10.96 -10.34
C ILE A 113 -13.62 10.44 -10.99
N ARG A 114 -13.01 11.18 -11.92
CA ARG A 114 -11.74 10.80 -12.56
C ARG A 114 -10.59 10.76 -11.56
N GLU A 115 -10.51 11.72 -10.64
CA GLU A 115 -9.47 11.77 -9.62
C GLU A 115 -9.64 10.66 -8.57
N GLU A 116 -10.86 10.43 -8.10
CA GLU A 116 -11.17 9.32 -7.19
C GLU A 116 -10.85 7.97 -7.83
N SER A 117 -11.21 7.79 -9.11
CA SER A 117 -10.87 6.58 -9.86
C SER A 117 -9.35 6.37 -9.95
N LYS A 118 -8.60 7.43 -10.29
CA LYS A 118 -7.12 7.37 -10.32
C LYS A 118 -6.54 7.02 -8.95
N ALA A 119 -7.04 7.63 -7.88
CA ALA A 119 -6.61 7.34 -6.51
C ALA A 119 -6.90 5.89 -6.13
N TYR A 120 -8.09 5.39 -6.47
CA TYR A 120 -8.48 3.99 -6.26
C TYR A 120 -7.49 3.02 -6.93
N TYR A 121 -7.16 3.24 -8.21
CA TYR A 121 -6.22 2.38 -8.93
C TYR A 121 -4.80 2.44 -8.36
N ARG A 122 -4.31 3.62 -7.96
CA ARG A 122 -3.00 3.74 -7.28
C ARG A 122 -2.94 2.90 -6.01
N VAL A 123 -3.98 2.97 -5.17
CA VAL A 123 -4.05 2.16 -3.94
C VAL A 123 -4.08 0.66 -4.25
N GLN A 124 -4.77 0.24 -5.32
CA GLN A 124 -4.77 -1.16 -5.76
C GLN A 124 -3.40 -1.61 -6.26
N GLU A 125 -2.73 -0.80 -7.07
CA GLU A 125 -1.37 -1.07 -7.54
C GLU A 125 -0.40 -1.19 -6.36
N GLU A 126 -0.44 -0.26 -5.40
CA GLU A 126 0.37 -0.33 -4.18
C GLU A 126 0.11 -1.60 -3.36
N ARG A 127 -1.16 -2.00 -3.21
CA ARG A 127 -1.51 -3.25 -2.51
C ARG A 127 -0.96 -4.49 -3.22
N THR A 128 -1.09 -4.54 -4.55
CA THR A 128 -0.57 -5.66 -5.33
C THR A 128 0.95 -5.68 -5.35
N ALA A 129 1.60 -4.53 -5.45
CA ALA A 129 3.06 -4.38 -5.35
C ALA A 129 3.57 -4.80 -3.97
N SER A 130 2.92 -4.34 -2.89
CA SER A 130 3.24 -4.72 -1.52
C SER A 130 3.09 -6.23 -1.29
N ARG A 131 2.01 -6.85 -1.81
CA ARG A 131 1.84 -8.31 -1.75
C ARG A 131 2.97 -9.04 -2.48
N ARG A 132 3.34 -8.59 -3.68
CA ARG A 132 4.44 -9.18 -4.47
C ARG A 132 5.78 -9.05 -3.75
N ALA A 133 6.06 -7.88 -3.17
CA ALA A 133 7.27 -7.65 -2.39
C ALA A 133 7.35 -8.58 -1.17
N ARG A 134 6.24 -8.77 -0.44
CA ARG A 134 6.20 -9.69 0.70
C ARG A 134 6.46 -11.14 0.28
N LEU A 135 5.83 -11.60 -0.80
CA LEU A 135 6.04 -12.95 -1.31
C LEU A 135 7.47 -13.16 -1.81
N ALA A 136 8.08 -12.16 -2.44
CA ALA A 136 9.48 -12.20 -2.86
C ALA A 136 10.43 -12.28 -1.66
N ALA A 137 10.19 -11.47 -0.61
CA ALA A 137 10.95 -11.51 0.62
C ALA A 137 10.83 -12.87 1.34
N GLU A 138 9.62 -13.43 1.44
CA GLU A 138 9.40 -14.76 2.01
C GLU A 138 10.09 -15.87 1.18
N ALA A 139 10.09 -15.75 -0.15
CA ALA A 139 10.77 -16.70 -1.02
C ALA A 139 12.30 -16.64 -0.84
N GLU A 140 12.87 -15.44 -0.73
CA GLU A 140 14.30 -15.27 -0.51
C GLU A 140 14.71 -15.78 0.88
N GLN A 141 13.92 -15.50 1.92
CA GLN A 141 14.18 -16.05 3.26
C GLN A 141 14.19 -17.58 3.24
N ARG A 142 13.22 -18.21 2.58
CA ARG A 142 13.20 -19.68 2.44
C ARG A 142 14.44 -20.21 1.72
N ARG A 143 14.99 -19.48 0.75
CA ARG A 143 16.24 -19.88 0.07
C ARG A 143 17.43 -19.82 1.03
N ILE A 144 17.55 -18.73 1.79
CA ILE A 144 18.60 -18.57 2.81
C ILE A 144 18.52 -19.70 3.83
N ASP A 145 17.32 -19.98 4.37
CA ASP A 145 17.11 -21.04 5.36
C ASP A 145 17.50 -22.42 4.80
N LEU A 146 17.19 -22.71 3.53
CA LEU A 146 17.58 -23.95 2.86
C LEU A 146 19.10 -24.05 2.65
N GLU A 147 19.75 -22.96 2.26
CA GLU A 147 21.21 -22.91 2.11
C GLU A 147 21.93 -23.08 3.47
N GLU A 148 21.40 -22.51 4.55
CA GLU A 148 21.89 -22.74 5.91
C GLU A 148 21.71 -24.19 6.35
N GLN A 149 20.54 -24.79 6.09
CA GLN A 149 20.31 -26.20 6.38
C GLN A 149 21.25 -27.12 5.59
N GLN A 150 21.55 -26.78 4.33
CA GLN A 150 22.50 -27.54 3.52
C GLN A 150 23.91 -27.45 4.11
N ARG A 151 24.38 -26.24 4.43
CA ARG A 151 25.68 -26.04 5.08
C ARG A 151 25.79 -26.81 6.40
N ALA A 152 24.77 -26.72 7.26
CA ALA A 152 24.74 -27.45 8.52
C ALA A 152 24.79 -28.98 8.32
N ARG A 153 24.12 -29.50 7.28
CA ARG A 153 24.18 -30.94 6.93
C ARG A 153 25.56 -31.34 6.43
N GLU A 154 26.16 -30.53 5.56
CA GLU A 154 27.52 -30.79 5.04
C GLU A 154 28.56 -30.76 6.16
N GLU A 155 28.48 -29.79 7.07
CA GLU A 155 29.32 -29.70 8.26
C GLU A 155 29.13 -30.91 9.18
N ALA A 156 27.89 -31.34 9.42
CA ALA A 156 27.61 -32.53 10.23
C ALA A 156 28.19 -33.81 9.58
N VAL A 157 28.09 -33.94 8.26
CA VAL A 157 28.70 -35.06 7.52
C VAL A 157 30.23 -34.99 7.59
N ALA A 158 30.82 -33.81 7.42
CA ALA A 158 32.26 -33.61 7.52
C ALA A 158 32.79 -33.93 8.94
N ALA A 159 32.09 -33.46 9.98
CA ALA A 159 32.41 -33.75 11.37
C ALA A 159 32.35 -35.25 11.66
N ARG A 160 31.31 -35.95 11.18
CA ARG A 160 31.20 -37.40 11.34
C ARG A 160 32.33 -38.16 10.63
N ARG A 161 32.71 -37.73 9.41
CA ARG A 161 33.85 -38.31 8.70
C ARG A 161 35.16 -38.11 9.44
N ALA A 162 35.39 -36.91 9.98
CA ALA A 162 36.58 -36.61 10.78
C ALA A 162 36.63 -37.46 12.06
N GLN A 163 35.50 -37.67 12.73
CA GLN A 163 35.41 -38.54 13.90
C GLN A 163 35.75 -40.00 13.56
N LEU A 164 35.22 -40.53 12.46
CA LEU A 164 35.51 -41.90 12.02
C LEU A 164 36.99 -42.06 11.66
N ALA A 165 37.58 -41.09 10.95
CA ALA A 165 39.01 -41.09 10.64
C ALA A 165 39.89 -41.03 11.89
N ALA A 166 39.52 -40.20 12.88
CA ALA A 166 40.22 -40.11 14.15
C ALA A 166 40.11 -41.41 14.98
N GLU A 167 38.96 -42.08 14.96
CA GLU A 167 38.78 -43.37 15.61
C GLU A 167 39.61 -44.47 14.93
N GLU A 168 39.62 -44.51 13.60
CA GLU A 168 40.44 -45.45 12.83
C GLU A 168 41.93 -45.24 13.10
N GLU A 169 42.39 -43.98 13.13
CA GLU A 169 43.77 -43.66 13.48
C GLU A 169 44.11 -44.07 14.92
N ARG A 170 43.19 -43.86 15.87
CA ARG A 170 43.37 -44.31 17.26
C ARG A 170 43.51 -45.83 17.33
N ARG A 171 42.64 -46.58 16.64
CA ARG A 171 42.72 -48.06 16.57
C ARG A 171 44.03 -48.52 15.94
N ARG A 172 44.51 -47.83 14.90
CA ARG A 172 45.80 -48.12 14.29
C ARG A 172 46.95 -47.92 15.27
N ARG A 173 46.99 -46.80 16.00
CA ARG A 173 48.01 -46.53 17.01
C ARG A 173 47.98 -47.56 18.14
N GLU A 174 46.80 -47.92 18.64
CA GLU A 174 46.63 -48.96 19.66
C GLU A 174 47.14 -50.33 19.17
N ALA A 175 46.87 -50.69 17.90
CA ALA A 175 47.39 -51.92 17.30
C ALA A 175 48.92 -51.90 17.15
N GLU A 176 49.51 -50.80 16.68
CA GLU A 176 50.96 -50.62 16.58
C GLU A 176 51.65 -50.66 17.95
N GLU A 177 51.03 -50.11 19.00
CA GLU A 177 51.53 -50.19 20.39
C GLU A 177 51.37 -51.59 20.99
N ALA A 178 50.29 -52.30 20.68
CA ALA A 178 50.12 -53.69 21.09
C ALA A 178 51.15 -54.60 20.42
N GLU A 179 51.44 -54.39 19.13
CA GLU A 179 52.49 -55.14 18.42
C GLU A 179 53.87 -54.82 18.98
N ARG A 180 54.18 -53.54 19.26
CA ARG A 180 55.42 -53.16 19.95
C ARG A 180 55.56 -53.88 21.29
N ARG A 181 54.52 -53.85 22.13
CA ARG A 181 54.52 -54.58 23.41
C ARG A 181 54.70 -56.09 23.23
N ARG A 182 54.11 -56.70 22.19
CA ARG A 182 54.32 -58.12 21.89
C ARG A 182 55.79 -58.39 21.57
N ARG A 183 56.40 -57.61 20.67
CA ARG A 183 57.82 -57.76 20.30
C ARG A 183 58.77 -57.51 21.47
N ASP A 184 58.46 -56.54 22.34
CA ASP A 184 59.29 -56.24 23.52
C ASP A 184 59.31 -57.40 24.54
N LEU A 185 58.24 -58.20 24.59
CA LEU A 185 58.09 -59.39 25.45
C LEU A 185 58.61 -60.67 24.80
N GLU A 186 58.78 -60.71 23.47
CA GLU A 186 59.39 -61.84 22.78
C GLU A 186 60.92 -61.85 23.04
N ARG A 187 61.46 -63.02 23.39
CA ARG A 187 62.92 -63.27 23.37
C ARG A 187 63.19 -64.54 22.57
N GLU A 188 64.40 -64.64 22.06
CA GLU A 188 64.84 -65.84 21.33
C GLU A 188 65.57 -66.78 22.30
N CYS A 189 65.21 -68.07 22.26
CA CYS A 189 65.95 -69.10 22.98
C CYS A 189 67.36 -69.22 22.41
N THR A 190 68.39 -69.18 23.26
CA THR A 190 69.80 -69.25 22.80
C THR A 190 70.16 -70.59 22.15
N VAL A 191 69.38 -71.65 22.38
CA VAL A 191 69.68 -73.01 21.91
C VAL A 191 68.90 -73.35 20.64
N CYS A 192 67.57 -73.31 20.68
CA CYS A 192 66.73 -73.62 19.51
C CYS A 192 66.50 -72.42 18.58
N LEU A 193 66.86 -71.19 18.99
CA LEU A 193 66.61 -69.93 18.26
C LEU A 193 65.12 -69.61 18.04
N GLU A 194 64.21 -70.33 18.68
CA GLU A 194 62.78 -70.05 18.59
C GLU A 194 62.41 -68.86 19.47
N SER A 195 61.59 -67.97 18.92
CA SER A 195 61.01 -66.85 19.64
C SER A 195 59.89 -67.34 20.56
N GLY A 196 59.94 -66.95 21.83
CA GLY A 196 58.88 -67.23 22.79
C GLY A 196 58.56 -66.01 23.63
N ASP A 197 57.39 -66.02 24.28
CA ASP A 197 57.07 -65.01 25.29
C ASP A 197 58.04 -65.12 26.48
N MET A 198 58.49 -63.98 27.01
CA MET A 198 59.33 -63.89 28.21
C MET A 198 58.82 -64.77 29.36
N TRP A 199 57.50 -64.91 29.52
CA TRP A 199 56.87 -65.72 30.57
C TRP A 199 57.07 -67.24 30.40
N ALA A 200 57.26 -67.69 29.16
CA ALA A 200 57.50 -69.09 28.81
C ALA A 200 58.99 -69.46 28.83
N MET A 201 59.87 -68.47 28.99
CA MET A 201 61.33 -68.65 29.04
C MET A 201 61.89 -68.38 30.43
N ILE A 202 63.14 -68.80 30.62
CA ILE A 202 63.88 -68.61 31.86
C ILE A 202 65.17 -67.88 31.51
N GLU A 203 65.38 -66.73 32.16
CA GLU A 203 66.64 -66.00 32.10
C GLU A 203 67.68 -66.70 32.97
N ALA A 204 68.80 -67.10 32.38
CA ALA A 204 69.93 -67.63 33.11
C ALA A 204 70.76 -66.49 33.72
N PRO A 205 71.56 -66.74 34.78
CA PRO A 205 72.39 -65.70 35.41
C PRO A 205 73.40 -65.00 34.48
N CYS A 206 73.69 -65.58 33.31
CA CYS A 206 74.52 -64.99 32.26
C CYS A 206 73.76 -64.06 31.30
N GLY A 207 72.50 -63.70 31.59
CA GLY A 207 71.64 -62.82 30.78
C GLY A 207 71.09 -63.47 29.51
N HIS A 208 71.27 -64.78 29.32
CA HIS A 208 70.75 -65.52 28.18
C HIS A 208 69.38 -66.13 28.50
N TRP A 209 68.49 -66.14 27.52
CA TRP A 209 67.14 -66.72 27.65
C TRP A 209 67.11 -68.13 27.06
N TYR A 210 66.42 -69.03 27.76
CA TYR A 210 66.23 -70.43 27.35
C TYR A 210 64.76 -70.82 27.45
N CYS A 211 64.28 -71.61 26.50
CA CYS A 211 62.96 -72.23 26.60
C CYS A 211 62.96 -73.32 27.68
N ARG A 212 61.79 -73.56 28.29
CA ARG A 212 61.62 -74.58 29.34
C ARG A 212 61.96 -75.99 28.82
N GLU A 213 61.68 -76.27 27.56
CA GLU A 213 61.88 -77.58 26.93
C GLU A 213 63.36 -77.92 26.79
N ASP A 214 64.18 -76.98 26.32
CA ASP A 214 65.64 -77.16 26.21
C ASP A 214 66.30 -77.29 27.59
N LEU A 215 65.86 -76.50 28.57
CA LEU A 215 66.36 -76.62 29.94
C LEU A 215 66.00 -77.97 30.58
N GLN A 216 64.79 -78.47 30.34
CA GLN A 216 64.35 -79.77 30.84
C GLN A 216 65.07 -80.91 30.13
N SER A 217 65.27 -80.81 28.81
CA SER A 217 66.00 -81.79 28.01
C SER A 217 67.47 -81.86 28.41
N LYS A 218 68.10 -80.72 28.75
CA LYS A 218 69.46 -80.69 29.28
C LYS A 218 69.54 -81.31 30.69
N LYS A 219 68.56 -81.05 31.57
CA LYS A 219 68.46 -81.74 32.88
C LYS A 219 68.28 -83.24 32.73
N ALA A 220 67.41 -83.69 31.81
CA ALA A 220 67.19 -85.11 31.54
C ALA A 220 68.47 -85.79 31.02
N ARG A 221 69.22 -85.15 30.12
CA ARG A 221 70.53 -85.64 29.65
C ARG A 221 71.60 -85.65 30.74
N ALA A 222 71.58 -84.71 31.68
CA ALA A 222 72.53 -84.66 32.80
C ALA A 222 72.26 -85.72 33.88
N ILE A 223 71.01 -86.19 34.01
CA ILE A 223 70.60 -87.19 34.99
C ILE A 223 70.76 -88.63 34.45
N GLN A 224 70.85 -88.82 33.13
CA GLN A 224 71.21 -90.13 32.57
C GLN A 224 72.64 -90.48 33.02
N PRO A 225 72.83 -91.49 33.89
CA PRO A 225 74.16 -91.97 34.18
C PRO A 225 74.74 -92.45 32.86
N ALA A 226 76.02 -92.13 32.60
CA ALA A 226 76.74 -92.70 31.48
C ALA A 226 76.62 -94.22 31.58
N ASN A 227 75.69 -94.81 30.81
CA ASN A 227 75.64 -96.24 30.61
C ASN A 227 76.91 -96.54 29.81
N THR A 228 77.95 -96.80 30.58
CA THR A 228 79.20 -97.40 30.15
C THR A 228 78.84 -98.66 29.40
N THR A 229 79.02 -98.61 28.09
CA THR A 229 79.27 -99.80 27.27
C THR A 229 80.39 -100.60 27.90
N SER A 230 80.02 -101.72 28.54
CA SER A 230 80.81 -102.94 28.70
C SER A 230 79.87 -104.07 29.10
#